data_AF-Q3MI13-F1
#
_entry.id   AF-Q3MI13-F1
#
_cell.length_a   1.000
_cell.length_b   1.000
_cell.length_c   1.000
_cell.angle_alpha   90.00
_cell.angle_beta   90.00
_cell.angle_gamma   90.00
#
_symmetry.space_group_name_H-M   'P 1'
#
loop_
_entity.id
_entity.type
_entity.pdbx_description
1 polymer ?
#
loop_
_entity_poly.entity_id
_entity_poly.type
_entity_poly.pdbx_seq_one_letter_code
_entity_poly.pdbx_strand_id
1 'polypeptide(L)'
;EAAMRARGKRLGFITNNSSKTRTAYAEKLRRLGFGGPVGPEAGLEVFGTAYCSALYLRQRLAGVPDPKAYVLGSPALAAELEAVGVTSVGVGPDVLHGDGPSDWLAVPLEPDVRAVVVGFDPHFSYMKLTKAVCIVSL
;
A
#
# COMPACT_ATOMS: atom_id res chain seq x y z
N GLU A 1 18.15 -14.29 16.04
CA GLU A 1 17.29 -13.29 16.72
C GLU A 1 17.60 -13.15 18.22
N ALA A 2 17.38 -14.20 19.02
CA ALA A 2 17.52 -14.19 20.48
C ALA A 2 18.89 -13.66 20.99
N ALA A 3 19.99 -14.10 20.37
CA ALA A 3 21.33 -13.63 20.74
C ALA A 3 21.55 -12.13 20.51
N MET A 4 20.88 -11.52 19.53
CA MET A 4 20.95 -10.07 19.30
C MET A 4 20.08 -9.30 20.30
N ARG A 5 18.87 -9.80 20.58
CA ARG A 5 17.99 -9.22 21.60
C ARG A 5 18.62 -9.29 23.01
N ALA A 6 19.27 -10.40 23.36
CA ALA A 6 19.99 -10.56 24.62
C ALA A 6 21.14 -9.55 24.80
N ARG A 7 21.66 -9.01 23.70
CA ARG A 7 22.67 -7.93 23.69
C ARG A 7 22.05 -6.53 23.64
N GLY A 8 20.74 -6.40 23.89
CA GLY A 8 20.02 -5.12 23.86
C GLY A 8 19.85 -4.52 22.46
N LYS A 9 20.09 -5.27 21.38
CA LYS A 9 19.92 -4.76 20.01
C LYS A 9 18.44 -4.78 19.60
N ARG A 10 18.00 -3.68 18.99
CA ARG A 10 16.71 -3.62 18.28
C ARG A 10 16.87 -4.25 16.90
N LEU A 11 15.85 -4.98 16.46
CA LEU A 11 15.83 -5.63 15.16
C LEU A 11 14.83 -4.95 14.23
N GLY A 12 15.17 -4.93 12.94
CA GLY A 12 14.31 -4.43 11.88
C GLY A 12 14.20 -5.49 10.78
N PHE A 13 12.98 -5.84 10.41
CA PHE A 13 12.65 -6.80 9.37
C PHE A 13 12.21 -6.02 8.12
N ILE A 14 13.10 -5.96 7.13
CA ILE A 14 12.90 -5.14 5.92
C ILE A 14 12.51 -6.04 4.76
N THR A 15 11.50 -5.64 3.99
CA THR A 15 11.01 -6.41 2.83
C THR A 15 10.46 -5.51 1.74
N ASN A 16 10.66 -5.88 0.47
CA ASN A 16 10.01 -5.21 -0.67
C ASN A 16 8.60 -5.78 -0.95
N ASN A 17 7.94 -6.35 0.05
CA ASN A 17 6.59 -6.88 -0.08
C ASN A 17 5.56 -5.78 0.25
N SER A 18 4.68 -5.49 -0.70
CA SER A 18 3.54 -4.57 -0.56
C SER A 18 2.18 -5.27 -0.45
N SER A 19 2.18 -6.61 -0.33
CA SER A 19 0.96 -7.44 -0.25
C SER A 19 0.58 -7.87 1.16
N LYS A 20 1.28 -7.36 2.17
CA LYS A 20 1.03 -7.63 3.60
C LYS A 20 1.20 -6.35 4.42
N THR A 21 0.35 -6.21 5.42
CA THR A 21 0.56 -5.22 6.49
C THR A 21 1.74 -5.66 7.35
N ARG A 22 2.27 -4.75 8.16
CA ARG A 22 3.36 -5.01 9.10
C ARG A 22 3.00 -6.12 10.10
N THR A 23 1.78 -6.10 10.62
CA THR A 23 1.26 -7.13 11.53
C THR A 23 1.17 -8.49 10.85
N ALA A 24 0.57 -8.55 9.64
CA ALA A 24 0.45 -9.78 8.88
C ALA A 24 1.82 -10.35 8.45
N TYR A 25 2.81 -9.49 8.21
CA TYR A 25 4.16 -9.93 7.87
C TYR A 25 4.94 -10.43 9.11
N ALA A 26 4.75 -9.81 10.28
CA ALA A 26 5.29 -10.34 11.54
C ALA A 26 4.75 -11.74 11.85
N GLU A 27 3.45 -11.96 11.66
CA GLU A 27 2.83 -13.29 11.76
C GLU A 27 3.39 -14.28 10.74
N LYS A 28 3.60 -13.83 9.49
CA LYS A 28 4.20 -14.66 8.43
C LYS A 28 5.60 -15.13 8.81
N LEU A 29 6.46 -14.25 9.33
CA LEU A 29 7.82 -14.60 9.77
C LEU A 29 7.79 -15.72 10.82
N ARG A 30 6.89 -15.59 11.80
CA ARG A 30 6.71 -16.59 12.86
C ARG A 30 6.24 -17.93 12.31
N ARG A 31 5.23 -17.91 11.43
CA ARG A 31 4.69 -19.13 10.81
C ARG A 31 5.73 -19.87 9.97
N LEU A 32 6.68 -19.15 9.37
CA LEU A 32 7.77 -19.73 8.59
C LEU A 32 8.95 -20.23 9.44
N GLY A 33 8.88 -20.12 10.78
CA GLY A 33 9.93 -20.59 11.67
C GLY A 33 11.16 -19.66 11.76
N PHE A 34 11.10 -18.47 11.17
CA PHE A 34 12.21 -17.49 11.24
C PHE A 34 12.27 -16.73 12.57
N GLY A 35 11.37 -17.04 13.51
CA GLY A 35 11.09 -16.17 14.64
C GLY A 35 10.33 -14.93 14.17
N GLY A 36 10.57 -13.79 14.81
CA GLY A 36 9.99 -12.52 14.43
C GLY A 36 9.33 -11.78 15.58
N PRO A 37 8.90 -10.54 15.33
CA PRO A 37 8.33 -9.68 16.34
C PRO A 37 7.06 -10.30 16.97
N VAL A 38 6.87 -10.09 18.27
CA VAL A 38 5.76 -10.66 19.06
C VAL A 38 5.00 -9.58 19.80
N GLY A 39 3.74 -9.89 20.13
CA GLY A 39 2.87 -9.00 20.90
C GLY A 39 2.25 -7.87 20.07
N PRO A 40 1.53 -6.94 20.73
CA PRO A 40 0.82 -5.85 20.07
C PRO A 40 1.72 -4.92 19.25
N GLU A 41 2.99 -4.81 19.64
CA GLU A 41 4.00 -3.97 18.99
C GLU A 41 4.78 -4.67 17.89
N ALA A 42 4.42 -5.89 17.51
CA ALA A 42 5.13 -6.69 16.51
C ALA A 42 5.33 -5.94 15.17
N GLY A 43 4.35 -5.11 14.79
CA GLY A 43 4.44 -4.31 13.57
C GLY A 43 5.54 -3.23 13.60
N LEU A 44 6.00 -2.78 14.76
CA LEU A 44 7.00 -1.70 14.88
C LEU A 44 8.39 -2.10 14.39
N GLU A 45 8.68 -3.40 14.35
CA GLU A 45 9.95 -3.93 13.85
C GLU A 45 9.89 -4.28 12.35
N VAL A 46 8.74 -4.16 11.69
CA VAL A 46 8.56 -4.55 10.29
C VAL A 46 8.48 -3.33 9.37
N PHE A 47 9.31 -3.34 8.32
CA PHE A 47 9.39 -2.30 7.30
C PHE A 47 9.16 -2.93 5.93
N GLY A 48 7.89 -3.02 5.55
CA GLY A 48 7.46 -3.41 4.20
C GLY A 48 7.26 -2.20 3.30
N THR A 49 7.34 -2.37 1.98
CA THR A 49 7.11 -1.26 1.05
C THR A 49 5.71 -0.69 1.11
N ALA A 50 4.68 -1.46 1.51
CA ALA A 50 3.36 -0.90 1.78
C ALA A 50 3.38 0.17 2.87
N TYR A 51 3.99 -0.14 4.02
CA TYR A 51 4.13 0.81 5.12
C TYR A 51 5.04 2.00 4.76
N CYS A 52 6.18 1.74 4.13
CA CYS A 52 7.11 2.81 3.77
C CYS A 52 6.47 3.78 2.76
N SER A 53 5.74 3.26 1.76
CA SER A 53 4.99 4.09 0.80
C SER A 53 3.89 4.88 1.50
N ALA A 54 3.19 4.29 2.48
CA ALA A 54 2.17 4.99 3.24
C ALA A 54 2.73 6.18 4.03
N LEU A 55 3.83 5.98 4.76
CA LEU A 55 4.52 7.07 5.46
C LEU A 55 5.00 8.16 4.51
N TYR A 56 5.56 7.75 3.37
CA TYR A 56 6.03 8.68 2.35
C TYR A 56 4.88 9.55 1.81
N LEU A 57 3.76 8.94 1.45
CA LEU A 57 2.59 9.67 0.94
C LEU A 57 1.98 10.58 1.99
N ARG A 58 1.84 10.12 3.25
CA ARG A 58 1.38 11.00 4.35
C ARG A 58 2.23 12.27 4.44
N GLN A 59 3.55 12.14 4.38
CA GLN A 59 4.46 13.29 4.47
C GLN A 59 4.35 14.20 3.24
N ARG A 60 4.27 13.61 2.04
CA ARG A 60 4.27 14.37 0.78
C ARG A 60 2.94 15.04 0.47
N LEU A 61 1.84 14.46 0.92
CA LEU A 61 0.48 14.93 0.65
C LEU A 61 -0.12 15.71 1.83
N ALA A 62 0.63 15.95 2.92
CA ALA A 62 0.11 16.70 4.07
C ALA A 62 -0.50 18.07 3.65
N GLY A 63 -1.60 18.47 4.30
CA GLY A 63 -2.32 19.71 4.00
C GLY A 63 -3.70 19.47 3.38
N VAL A 64 -4.21 20.48 2.68
CA VAL A 64 -5.54 20.49 2.05
C VAL A 64 -5.41 20.36 0.52
N PRO A 65 -6.25 19.56 -0.16
CA PRO A 65 -7.25 18.64 0.41
C PRO A 65 -6.58 17.49 1.17
N ASP A 66 -7.35 16.72 1.93
CA ASP A 66 -6.81 15.60 2.72
C ASP A 66 -5.99 14.62 1.85
N PRO A 67 -4.99 13.92 2.42
CA PRO A 67 -4.22 12.91 1.69
C PRO A 67 -5.11 11.81 1.11
N LYS A 68 -5.09 11.69 -0.22
CA LYS A 68 -5.80 10.65 -0.96
C LYS A 68 -4.98 10.12 -2.12
N ALA A 69 -4.93 8.79 -2.25
CA ALA A 69 -4.18 8.11 -3.30
C ALA A 69 -5.04 7.07 -4.04
N TYR A 70 -4.81 6.91 -5.34
CA TYR A 70 -5.32 5.79 -6.11
C TYR A 70 -4.36 4.60 -5.97
N VAL A 71 -4.90 3.47 -5.55
CA VAL A 71 -4.16 2.24 -5.29
C VAL A 71 -4.36 1.28 -6.47
N LEU A 72 -3.27 1.07 -7.20
CA LEU A 72 -3.10 -0.09 -8.06
C LEU A 72 -2.31 -1.11 -7.25
N GLY A 73 -3.00 -1.93 -6.47
CA GLY A 73 -2.36 -2.77 -5.45
C GLY A 73 -3.32 -3.53 -4.55
N SER A 74 -2.73 -4.19 -3.56
CA SER A 74 -3.46 -5.07 -2.64
C SER A 74 -4.27 -4.30 -1.57
N PRO A 75 -5.28 -4.93 -0.95
CA PRO A 75 -5.97 -4.38 0.22
C PRO A 75 -5.03 -4.06 1.38
N ALA A 76 -3.91 -4.80 1.52
CA ALA A 76 -2.94 -4.53 2.57
C ALA A 76 -2.19 -3.22 2.37
N LEU A 77 -1.98 -2.79 1.12
CA LEU A 77 -1.39 -1.49 0.81
C LEU A 77 -2.33 -0.36 1.22
N ALA A 78 -3.62 -0.48 0.90
CA ALA A 78 -4.65 0.46 1.33
C ALA A 78 -4.79 0.51 2.86
N ALA A 79 -4.71 -0.64 3.54
CA ALA A 79 -4.76 -0.68 5.01
C ALA A 79 -3.57 0.04 5.67
N GLU A 80 -2.35 -0.04 5.11
CA GLU A 80 -1.21 0.73 5.62
C GLU A 80 -1.34 2.23 5.35
N LEU A 81 -1.95 2.63 4.22
CA LEU A 81 -2.29 4.03 3.92
C LEU A 81 -3.28 4.58 4.94
N GLU A 82 -4.38 3.86 5.16
CA GLU A 82 -5.42 4.23 6.11
C GLU A 82 -4.86 4.37 7.53
N ALA A 83 -4.00 3.44 7.95
CA ALA A 83 -3.37 3.45 9.27
C ALA A 83 -2.49 4.68 9.56
N VAL A 84 -2.15 5.46 8.52
CA VAL A 84 -1.38 6.71 8.66
C VAL A 84 -2.18 7.94 8.21
N GLY A 85 -3.49 7.81 8.01
CA GLY A 85 -4.39 8.91 7.64
C GLY A 85 -4.38 9.27 6.16
N VAL A 86 -4.01 8.34 5.27
CA VAL A 86 -4.10 8.52 3.81
C VAL A 86 -5.26 7.70 3.29
N THR A 87 -6.32 8.39 2.84
CA THR A 87 -7.47 7.72 2.22
C THR A 87 -7.08 7.13 0.87
N SER A 88 -7.76 6.08 0.43
CA SER A 88 -7.44 5.47 -0.86
C SER A 88 -8.63 4.85 -1.58
N VAL A 89 -8.51 4.74 -2.89
CA VAL A 89 -9.51 4.18 -3.81
C VAL A 89 -8.83 3.26 -4.82
N GLY A 90 -9.60 2.45 -5.57
CA GLY A 90 -9.06 1.60 -6.64
C GLY A 90 -8.66 0.18 -6.22
N VAL A 91 -8.77 -0.20 -4.94
CA VAL A 91 -8.57 -1.60 -4.50
C VAL A 91 -9.71 -2.48 -5.04
N GLY A 92 -9.38 -3.69 -5.51
CA GLY A 92 -10.37 -4.65 -6.02
C GLY A 92 -10.46 -4.69 -7.56
N PRO A 93 -11.41 -5.47 -8.10
CA PRO A 93 -11.72 -5.53 -9.52
C PRO A 93 -12.19 -4.18 -10.07
N ASP A 94 -11.79 -3.86 -11.29
CA ASP A 94 -12.26 -2.70 -12.05
C ASP A 94 -12.39 -3.13 -13.51
N VAL A 95 -13.63 -3.17 -14.00
CA VAL A 95 -13.98 -3.68 -15.34
C VAL A 95 -13.86 -2.59 -16.38
N LEU A 96 -13.50 -2.95 -17.62
CA LEU A 96 -13.49 -1.99 -18.71
C LEU A 96 -14.89 -1.43 -18.96
N HIS A 97 -14.95 -0.11 -19.20
CA HIS A 97 -16.19 0.60 -19.46
C HIS A 97 -16.33 0.90 -20.96
N GLY A 98 -17.32 0.34 -21.63
CA GLY A 98 -17.50 0.53 -23.08
C GLY A 98 -16.54 -0.29 -23.94
N ASP A 99 -16.54 0.00 -25.23
CA ASP A 99 -15.99 -0.90 -26.27
C ASP A 99 -14.60 -0.46 -26.76
N GLY A 100 -14.15 0.76 -26.42
CA GLY A 100 -12.86 1.26 -26.89
C GLY A 100 -12.16 2.27 -25.98
N PRO A 101 -10.91 2.65 -26.32
CA PRO A 101 -10.10 3.55 -25.51
C PRO A 101 -10.76 4.89 -25.19
N SER A 102 -11.56 5.43 -26.10
CA SER A 102 -12.31 6.68 -25.87
C SER A 102 -13.27 6.57 -24.69
N ASP A 103 -13.94 5.43 -24.52
CA ASP A 103 -14.85 5.20 -23.40
C ASP A 103 -14.08 5.07 -22.08
N TRP A 104 -12.92 4.42 -22.11
CA TRP A 104 -12.06 4.25 -20.94
C TRP A 104 -11.50 5.60 -20.44
N LEU A 105 -11.13 6.48 -21.37
CA LEU A 105 -10.62 7.82 -21.08
C LEU A 105 -11.73 8.78 -20.61
N ALA A 106 -12.99 8.50 -20.96
CA ALA A 106 -14.15 9.28 -20.52
C ALA A 106 -14.63 8.91 -19.10
N VAL A 107 -14.10 7.85 -18.49
CA VAL A 107 -14.47 7.44 -17.13
C VAL A 107 -14.08 8.54 -16.14
N PRO A 108 -15.02 9.07 -15.34
CA PRO A 108 -14.72 10.13 -14.39
C PRO A 108 -13.72 9.67 -13.34
N LEU A 109 -12.73 10.51 -13.08
CA LEU A 109 -11.75 10.32 -12.00
C LEU A 109 -12.21 11.04 -10.74
N GLU A 110 -11.79 10.54 -9.58
CA GLU A 110 -12.00 11.22 -8.31
C GLU A 110 -11.07 12.45 -8.21
N PRO A 111 -11.62 13.68 -8.11
CA PRO A 111 -10.87 14.92 -8.30
C PRO A 111 -9.89 15.25 -7.17
N ASP A 112 -10.03 14.62 -6.02
CA ASP A 112 -9.23 14.80 -4.81
C ASP A 112 -8.08 13.80 -4.68
N VAL A 113 -7.94 12.85 -5.62
CA VAL A 113 -6.80 11.94 -5.67
C VAL A 113 -5.55 12.71 -6.12
N ARG A 114 -4.50 12.68 -5.29
CA ARG A 114 -3.25 13.43 -5.55
C ARG A 114 -2.02 12.58 -5.82
N ALA A 115 -2.16 11.26 -5.77
CA ALA A 115 -1.07 10.33 -6.07
C ALA A 115 -1.61 9.00 -6.57
N VAL A 116 -0.80 8.31 -7.38
CA VAL A 116 -0.96 6.90 -7.68
C VAL A 116 0.11 6.11 -6.92
N VAL A 117 -0.29 5.05 -6.23
CA VAL A 117 0.63 4.10 -5.61
C VAL A 117 0.47 2.73 -6.25
N VAL A 118 1.60 2.10 -6.57
CA VAL A 118 1.65 0.84 -7.32
C VAL A 118 2.29 -0.23 -6.44
N GLY A 119 1.61 -1.37 -6.33
CA GLY A 119 2.10 -2.57 -5.68
C GLY A 119 1.61 -3.83 -6.39
N PHE A 120 1.79 -4.99 -5.76
CA PHE A 120 1.18 -6.21 -6.28
C PHE A 120 -0.35 -6.11 -6.20
N ASP A 121 -1.02 -6.32 -7.32
CA ASP A 121 -2.48 -6.23 -7.45
C ASP A 121 -3.03 -7.52 -8.08
N PRO A 122 -3.82 -8.33 -7.35
CA PRO A 122 -4.45 -9.53 -7.91
C PRO A 122 -5.56 -9.22 -8.93
N HIS A 123 -6.00 -7.96 -9.00
CA HIS A 123 -7.04 -7.48 -9.89
C HIS A 123 -6.51 -6.48 -10.92
N PHE A 124 -5.21 -6.53 -11.21
CA PHE A 124 -4.59 -5.69 -12.23
C PHE A 124 -5.36 -5.80 -13.56
N SER A 125 -5.81 -4.67 -14.08
CA SER A 125 -6.59 -4.60 -15.31
C SER A 125 -6.21 -3.37 -16.14
N TYR A 126 -6.54 -3.41 -17.43
CA TYR A 126 -6.39 -2.25 -18.31
C TYR A 126 -7.17 -1.04 -17.79
N MET A 127 -8.35 -1.23 -17.20
CA MET A 127 -9.13 -0.12 -16.65
C MET A 127 -8.38 0.59 -15.51
N LYS A 128 -7.79 -0.19 -14.60
CA LYS A 128 -7.00 0.36 -13.49
C LYS A 128 -5.77 1.09 -13.98
N LEU A 129 -5.10 0.53 -14.98
CA LEU A 129 -3.94 1.16 -15.60
C LEU A 129 -4.33 2.47 -16.30
N THR A 130 -5.44 2.49 -17.05
CA THR A 130 -5.95 3.71 -17.70
C THR A 130 -6.26 4.80 -16.67
N LYS A 131 -6.98 4.48 -15.59
CA LYS A 131 -7.27 5.44 -14.51
C LYS A 131 -5.98 5.97 -13.88
N ALA A 132 -5.05 5.08 -13.54
CA ALA A 132 -3.76 5.46 -12.97
C ALA A 132 -2.97 6.41 -13.89
N VAL A 133 -2.88 6.11 -15.19
CA VAL A 133 -2.19 6.96 -16.17
C VAL A 133 -2.89 8.31 -16.32
N CYS A 134 -4.23 8.35 -16.36
CA CYS A 134 -4.97 9.60 -16.44
C CYS A 134 -4.73 10.47 -15.20
N ILE A 135 -4.72 9.89 -14.00
CA ILE A 135 -4.45 10.62 -12.74
C ILE A 135 -3.08 11.30 -12.75
N VAL A 136 -2.03 10.61 -13.23
CA VAL A 136 -0.67 11.19 -13.26
C VAL A 136 -0.42 12.14 -14.44
N SER A 137 -1.38 12.24 -15.37
CA SER A 137 -1.30 13.13 -16.54
C SER A 137 -2.04 14.46 -16.34
N LEU A 138 -2.68 14.65 -15.18
CA LEU A 138 -3.31 15.90 -14.73
C LEU A 138 -2.28 16.84 -14.09
#